data_AF-A0A7C0WEV4-F1
#
_entry.id   AF-A0A7C0WEV4-F1
#
_cell.length_a   1.000
_cell.length_b   1.000
_cell.length_c   1.000
_cell.angle_alpha   90.00
_cell.angle_beta   90.00
_cell.angle_gamma   90.00
#
_symmetry.space_group_name_H-M   'P 1'
#
loop_
_entity.id
_entity.type
_entity.pdbx_description
1 polymer ?
#
loop_
_entity_poly.entity_id
_entity_poly.type
_entity_poly.pdbx_seq_one_letter_code
_entity_poly.pdbx_strand_id
1 'polypeptide(L)'
;MSVSGIARASRAHPGFVAALIHRLSGLALAAFLPMHFLVLGLALEAESFTGLIDWTNQPWVKISEALLVSTLSVHFAGGLRLLAVEFFGLTRAQSLWIALALAFGLGVGVLFLMKAF
;
A
#
# COMPACT_ATOMS: atom_id res chain seq x y z
N MET A 1 33.89 -2.18 -16.87
CA MET A 1 32.69 -2.55 -16.09
C MET A 1 31.67 -3.16 -17.04
N SER A 2 31.20 -4.38 -16.77
CA SER A 2 30.20 -5.05 -17.62
C SER A 2 28.82 -4.37 -17.49
N VAL A 3 28.05 -4.30 -18.57
CA VAL A 3 26.68 -3.74 -18.63
C VAL A 3 25.77 -4.36 -17.55
N SER A 4 26.01 -5.63 -17.21
CA SER A 4 25.30 -6.33 -16.14
C SER A 4 25.64 -5.80 -14.73
N GLY A 5 26.82 -5.23 -14.52
CA GLY A 5 27.22 -4.58 -13.27
C GLY A 5 26.52 -3.23 -13.04
N ILE A 6 26.32 -2.45 -14.11
CA ILE A 6 25.62 -1.16 -14.06
C ILE A 6 24.12 -1.38 -13.80
N ALA A 7 23.50 -2.37 -14.46
CA ALA A 7 22.10 -2.73 -14.25
C ALA A 7 21.83 -3.22 -12.81
N ARG A 8 22.77 -3.95 -12.21
CA ARG A 8 22.65 -4.45 -10.83
C ARG A 8 22.81 -3.33 -9.79
N ALA A 9 23.77 -2.42 -10.00
CA ALA A 9 23.96 -1.24 -9.14
C ALA A 9 22.75 -0.28 -9.20
N SER A 10 22.12 -0.12 -10.36
CA SER A 10 20.91 0.70 -10.56
C SER A 10 19.69 0.15 -9.81
N ARG A 11 19.50 -1.18 -9.78
CA ARG A 11 18.38 -1.83 -9.08
C ARG A 11 18.49 -1.82 -7.55
N ALA A 12 19.70 -1.65 -7.00
CA ALA A 12 19.95 -1.53 -5.56
C ALA A 12 19.74 -0.10 -5.03
N HIS A 13 19.45 0.87 -5.91
CA HIS A 13 19.22 2.26 -5.50
C HIS A 13 17.89 2.39 -4.73
N PRO A 14 17.84 3.05 -3.55
CA PRO A 14 16.62 3.21 -2.76
C PRO A 14 15.44 3.81 -3.54
N GLY A 15 15.73 4.73 -4.46
CA GLY A 15 14.71 5.32 -5.35
C GLY A 15 14.09 4.31 -6.32
N PHE A 16 14.85 3.34 -6.82
CA PHE A 16 14.33 2.28 -7.69
C PHE A 16 13.39 1.36 -6.90
N VAL A 17 13.81 0.95 -5.70
CA VAL A 17 12.99 0.11 -4.81
C VAL A 17 11.69 0.83 -4.43
N ALA A 18 11.76 2.12 -4.06
CA ALA A 18 10.57 2.91 -3.76
C ALA A 18 9.60 3.01 -4.96
N ALA A 19 10.13 3.20 -6.17
CA ALA A 19 9.31 3.23 -7.39
C ALA A 19 8.67 1.88 -7.69
N LEU A 20 9.39 0.77 -7.47
CA LEU A 20 8.87 -0.58 -7.63
C LEU A 20 7.75 -0.87 -6.62
N ILE A 21 7.98 -0.57 -5.33
CA ILE A 21 6.99 -0.73 -4.27
C ILE A 21 5.71 0.06 -4.60
N HIS A 22 5.83 1.32 -5.02
CA HIS A 22 4.67 2.15 -5.36
C HIS A 22 3.85 1.60 -6.54
N ARG A 23 4.51 1.03 -7.56
CA ARG A 23 3.83 0.41 -8.71
C ARG A 23 3.17 -0.91 -8.35
N LEU A 24 3.87 -1.77 -7.63
CA LEU A 24 3.33 -3.06 -7.19
C LEU A 24 2.17 -2.87 -6.21
N SER A 25 2.25 -1.89 -5.31
CA SER A 25 1.15 -1.55 -4.42
C SER A 25 -0.07 -1.06 -5.20
N GLY A 26 0.13 -0.23 -6.23
CA GLY A 26 -0.94 0.21 -7.13
C GLY A 26 -1.60 -0.95 -7.88
N LEU A 27 -0.82 -1.90 -8.38
CA LEU A 27 -1.35 -3.09 -9.05
C LEU A 27 -2.15 -3.98 -8.09
N ALA A 28 -1.65 -4.18 -6.87
CA ALA A 28 -2.36 -4.93 -5.84
C ALA A 28 -3.69 -4.25 -5.46
N LEU A 29 -3.69 -2.92 -5.28
CA LEU A 29 -4.91 -2.15 -5.00
C LEU A 29 -5.90 -2.19 -6.17
N ALA A 30 -5.42 -2.12 -7.41
CA ALA A 30 -6.26 -2.25 -8.60
C ALA A 30 -6.92 -3.63 -8.69
N ALA A 31 -6.18 -4.70 -8.37
CA ALA A 31 -6.72 -6.06 -8.29
C ALA A 31 -7.71 -6.25 -7.13
N PHE A 32 -7.54 -5.50 -6.04
CA PHE A 32 -8.48 -5.50 -4.92
C PHE A 32 -9.83 -4.83 -5.26
N LEU A 33 -9.85 -3.79 -6.10
CA LEU A 33 -11.06 -3.02 -6.38
C LEU A 33 -12.27 -3.86 -6.85
N PRO A 34 -12.15 -4.80 -7.82
CA PRO A 34 -13.27 -5.67 -8.18
C PRO A 34 -13.81 -6.50 -7.01
N MET A 35 -12.92 -7.08 -6.20
CA MET A 35 -13.30 -7.84 -5.01
C MET A 35 -13.98 -6.95 -3.97
N HIS A 36 -13.50 -5.72 -3.81
CA HIS A 36 -14.11 -4.74 -2.92
C HIS A 36 -15.53 -4.38 -3.34
N PHE A 37 -15.75 -4.12 -4.63
CA PHE A 37 -17.09 -3.81 -5.14
C PHE A 37 -18.04 -5.00 -5.04
N LEU A 38 -17.56 -6.23 -5.18
CA LEU A 38 -18.34 -7.44 -4.89
C LEU A 38 -18.80 -7.48 -3.43
N VAL A 39 -17.87 -7.26 -2.49
CA VAL A 39 -18.17 -7.24 -1.05
C VAL A 39 -19.17 -6.12 -0.71
N LEU A 40 -19.01 -4.94 -1.31
CA LEU A 40 -19.99 -3.85 -1.15
C LEU A 40 -21.37 -4.21 -1.71
N GLY A 41 -21.43 -4.94 -2.82
CA GLY A 41 -22.69 -5.47 -3.36
C GLY A 41 -23.38 -6.41 -2.38
N LEU A 42 -22.65 -7.39 -1.84
CA LEU A 42 -23.17 -8.31 -0.80
C LEU A 42 -23.60 -7.57 0.47
N ALA A 43 -22.88 -6.51 0.85
CA ALA A 43 -23.22 -5.71 2.03
C ALA A 43 -24.57 -4.98 1.90
N LEU A 44 -25.09 -4.80 0.67
CA LEU A 44 -26.39 -4.19 0.41
C LEU A 44 -27.54 -5.21 0.41
N GLU A 45 -27.24 -6.51 0.34
CA GLU A 45 -28.21 -7.58 0.34
C GLU A 45 -28.51 -8.04 1.77
N ALA A 46 -29.77 -7.93 2.20
CA ALA A 46 -30.16 -8.29 3.56
C ALA A 46 -29.88 -9.77 3.91
N GLU A 47 -29.98 -10.66 2.94
CA GLU A 47 -29.78 -12.10 3.12
C GLU A 47 -28.30 -12.47 3.37
N SER A 48 -27.36 -11.76 2.74
CA SER A 48 -25.93 -12.07 2.85
C SER A 48 -25.20 -11.19 3.89
N PHE A 49 -25.83 -10.11 4.37
CA PHE A 49 -25.24 -9.16 5.32
C PHE A 49 -24.72 -9.78 6.63
N THR A 50 -25.52 -10.61 7.30
CA THR A 50 -25.10 -11.23 8.58
C THR A 50 -23.89 -12.14 8.38
N GLY A 51 -23.93 -12.99 7.34
CA GLY A 51 -22.80 -13.88 7.01
C GLY A 51 -21.55 -13.10 6.60
N LEU A 52 -21.73 -11.95 5.95
CA LEU A 52 -20.62 -11.04 5.61
C LEU A 52 -19.97 -10.44 6.85
N ILE A 53 -20.75 -10.00 7.85
CA ILE A 53 -20.23 -9.51 9.15
C ILE A 53 -19.45 -10.62 9.88
N ASP A 54 -19.98 -11.83 9.90
CA ASP A 54 -19.29 -12.96 10.56
C ASP A 54 -17.96 -13.28 9.86
N TRP A 55 -17.94 -13.16 8.52
CA TRP A 55 -16.73 -13.34 7.72
C TRP A 55 -15.69 -12.24 7.99
N THR A 56 -16.07 -10.95 8.01
CA THR A 56 -15.13 -9.85 8.28
C THR A 56 -14.55 -9.89 9.69
N ASN A 57 -15.25 -10.52 10.64
CA ASN A 57 -14.74 -10.72 12.00
C ASN A 57 -13.64 -11.78 12.11
N GLN A 58 -13.42 -12.60 11.08
CA GLN A 58 -12.40 -13.65 11.10
C GLN A 58 -10.98 -13.04 11.21
N PRO A 59 -10.09 -13.58 12.07
CA PRO A 59 -8.76 -13.00 12.30
C PRO A 59 -7.93 -12.79 11.04
N TRP A 60 -7.98 -13.72 10.07
CA TRP A 60 -7.25 -13.59 8.82
C TRP A 60 -7.80 -12.50 7.90
N VAL A 61 -9.10 -12.18 7.99
CA VAL A 61 -9.70 -11.06 7.25
C VAL A 61 -9.20 -9.75 7.84
N LYS A 62 -9.20 -9.60 9.17
CA LYS A 62 -8.63 -8.42 9.86
C LYS A 62 -7.15 -8.19 9.54
N ILE A 63 -6.35 -9.27 9.47
CA ILE A 63 -4.94 -9.17 9.04
C ILE A 63 -4.84 -8.71 7.58
N SER A 64 -5.72 -9.23 6.71
CA SER A 64 -5.77 -8.83 5.29
C SER A 64 -6.18 -7.37 5.13
N GLU A 65 -7.13 -6.88 5.93
CA GLU A 65 -7.52 -5.47 6.01
C GLU A 65 -6.36 -4.59 6.49
N ALA A 66 -5.62 -5.03 7.52
CA ALA A 66 -4.43 -4.29 7.98
C ALA A 66 -3.36 -4.20 6.89
N LEU A 67 -3.13 -5.28 6.12
CA LEU A 67 -2.22 -5.28 4.97
C LEU A 67 -2.73 -4.35 3.86
N LEU A 68 -4.03 -4.38 3.57
CA LEU A 68 -4.67 -3.51 2.60
C LEU A 68 -4.50 -2.04 2.97
N VAL A 69 -4.82 -1.68 4.22
CA VAL A 69 -4.65 -0.32 4.77
C VAL A 69 -3.19 0.12 4.68
N SER A 70 -2.25 -0.74 5.07
CA SER A 70 -0.82 -0.46 4.97
C SER A 70 -0.40 -0.20 3.52
N THR A 71 -0.84 -1.05 2.59
CA THR A 71 -0.52 -0.96 1.16
C THR A 71 -1.08 0.31 0.55
N LEU A 72 -2.33 0.67 0.90
CA LEU A 72 -2.96 1.93 0.49
C LEU A 72 -2.20 3.14 1.03
N SER A 73 -1.83 3.15 2.31
CA SER A 73 -1.08 4.26 2.91
C SER A 73 0.31 4.42 2.30
N VAL A 74 1.05 3.34 2.06
CA VAL A 74 2.34 3.38 1.36
C VAL A 74 2.17 3.89 -0.07
N HIS A 75 1.16 3.41 -0.81
CA HIS A 75 0.89 3.85 -2.16
C HIS A 75 0.58 5.36 -2.22
N PHE A 76 -0.30 5.82 -1.33
CA PHE A 76 -0.70 7.22 -1.19
C PHE A 76 0.49 8.13 -0.84
N ALA A 77 1.25 7.80 0.20
CA ALA A 77 2.42 8.57 0.60
C ALA A 77 3.51 8.58 -0.48
N GLY A 78 3.69 7.46 -1.20
CA GLY A 78 4.57 7.36 -2.37
C GLY A 78 4.12 8.28 -3.51
N GLY A 79 2.82 8.35 -3.78
CA GLY A 79 2.23 9.26 -4.77
C GLY A 79 2.42 10.73 -4.39
N LEU A 80 2.13 11.09 -3.13
CA LEU A 80 2.38 12.44 -2.62
C LEU A 80 3.85 12.85 -2.74
N ARG A 81 4.80 11.94 -2.46
CA ARG A 81 6.22 12.19 -2.68
C ARG A 81 6.53 12.49 -4.15
N LEU A 82 5.96 11.74 -5.08
CA LEU A 82 6.18 11.99 -6.52
C LEU A 82 5.62 13.35 -6.94
N LEU A 83 4.38 13.67 -6.54
CA LEU A 83 3.78 14.98 -6.76
C LEU A 83 4.65 16.10 -6.16
N ALA A 84 5.17 15.91 -4.94
CA ALA A 84 6.05 16.87 -4.28
C ALA A 84 7.34 17.14 -5.08
N VAL A 85 7.94 16.09 -5.66
CA VAL A 85 9.14 16.21 -6.49
C VAL A 85 8.81 16.91 -7.82
N GLU A 86 7.72 16.54 -8.46
CA GLU A 86 7.34 17.02 -9.80
C GLU A 86 6.85 18.48 -9.77
N PHE A 87 6.02 18.85 -8.80
CA PHE A 87 5.40 20.18 -8.75
C PHE A 87 6.22 21.19 -7.94
N PHE A 88 7.01 20.75 -6.95
CA PHE A 88 7.73 21.65 -6.03
C PHE A 88 9.24 21.47 -6.03
N GLY A 89 9.78 20.55 -6.86
CA GLY A 89 11.22 20.34 -6.97
C GLY A 89 11.87 19.83 -5.67
N LEU A 90 11.10 19.21 -4.78
CA LEU A 90 11.55 18.69 -3.48
C LEU A 90 12.43 17.43 -3.63
N THR A 91 13.63 17.64 -4.17
CA THR A 91 14.61 16.58 -4.48
C THR A 91 15.61 16.34 -3.34
N ARG A 92 15.67 17.24 -2.35
CA ARG A 92 16.52 17.06 -1.17
C ARG A 92 15.92 15.99 -0.25
N ALA A 93 16.79 15.21 0.39
CA ALA A 93 16.41 14.19 1.38
C ALA A 93 15.43 13.10 0.88
N GLN A 94 15.50 12.71 -0.41
CA GLN A 94 14.61 11.66 -0.95
C GLN A 94 14.62 10.35 -0.16
N SER A 95 15.77 9.93 0.37
CA SER A 95 15.88 8.74 1.21
C SER A 95 15.07 8.88 2.51
N LEU A 96 15.05 10.06 3.13
CA LEU A 96 14.22 10.36 4.30
C LEU A 96 12.74 10.31 3.94
N TRP A 97 12.32 10.93 2.84
CA TRP A 97 10.92 10.89 2.38
C TRP A 97 10.44 9.47 2.09
N ILE A 98 11.30 8.63 1.50
CA ILE A 98 11.02 7.21 1.29
C ILE A 98 10.83 6.48 2.63
N ALA A 99 11.74 6.70 3.58
CA ALA A 99 11.64 6.09 4.91
C ALA A 99 10.37 6.54 5.66
N LEU A 100 10.03 7.82 5.60
CA LEU A 100 8.83 8.37 6.21
C LEU A 100 7.54 7.82 5.57
N ALA A 101 7.50 7.69 4.25
CA ALA A 101 6.35 7.10 3.56
C ALA A 101 6.12 5.64 3.96
N LEU A 102 7.20 4.86 4.08
CA LEU A 102 7.14 3.47 4.56
C LEU A 102 6.74 3.39 6.03
N ALA A 103 7.35 4.20 6.90
CA ALA A 103 7.05 4.25 8.32
C ALA A 103 5.60 4.69 8.58
N PHE A 104 5.11 5.68 7.83
CA PHE A 104 3.71 6.10 7.86
C PHE A 104 2.78 4.93 7.50
N GLY A 105 3.03 4.26 6.37
CA GLY A 105 2.15 3.17 5.93
C GLY A 105 2.13 1.98 6.88
N LEU A 106 3.29 1.56 7.39
CA LEU A 106 3.37 0.50 8.39
C LEU A 106 2.74 0.92 9.73
N GLY A 107 2.97 2.17 10.16
CA GLY A 107 2.41 2.72 11.39
C GLY A 107 0.88 2.75 11.35
N VAL A 108 0.28 3.21 10.25
CA VAL A 108 -1.18 3.19 10.07
C VAL A 108 -1.71 1.74 10.09
N GLY A 109 -1.02 0.81 9.43
CA GLY A 109 -1.36 -0.61 9.47
C GLY A 109 -1.36 -1.22 10.87
N VAL A 110 -0.31 -0.95 11.65
CA VAL A 110 -0.20 -1.39 13.05
C VAL A 110 -1.31 -0.79 13.90
N LEU A 111 -1.57 0.52 13.76
CA LEU A 111 -2.64 1.19 14.49
C LEU A 111 -4.01 0.60 14.15
N PHE A 112 -4.27 0.30 12.87
CA PHE A 112 -5.48 -0.38 12.45
C PHE A 112 -5.59 -1.77 13.08
N LEU A 113 -4.52 -2.57 13.01
CA LEU A 113 -4.49 -3.92 13.57
C LEU A 113 -4.78 -3.91 15.08
N MET A 114 -4.19 -2.97 15.83
CA MET A 114 -4.43 -2.79 17.26
C MET A 114 -5.88 -2.40 17.60
N LYS A 115 -6.63 -1.85 16.65
CA LYS A 115 -8.05 -1.49 16.82
C LYS A 115 -9.01 -2.55 16.30
N ALA A 116 -8.56 -3.37 15.35
CA ALA A 116 -9.35 -4.42 14.75
C ALA A 116 -9.49 -5.65 15.68
N PHE A 117 -8.51 -5.87 16.56
CA PHE A 117 -8.52 -6.92 17.59
C PHE A 117 -8.84 -6.34 18.96
#